data_AF-A0AAW9EB43-F1
#
_entry.id   AF-A0AAW9EB43-F1
#
_cell.length_a   1.000
_cell.length_b   1.000
_cell.length_c   1.000
_cell.angle_alpha   90.00
_cell.angle_beta   90.00
_cell.angle_gamma   90.00
#
_symmetry.space_group_name_H-M   'P 1'
#
loop_
_entity.id
_entity.type
_entity.pdbx_description
1 polymer ?
#
loop_
_entity_poly.entity_id
_entity_poly.type
_entity_poly.pdbx_seq_one_letter_code
_entity_poly.pdbx_strand_id
1 'polypeptide(L)' 'MKEALGLVETKGLVACIEAADAMCKAANVELIGYENVGSGLVTAMVKG' A
#
# COMPACT_ATOMS: atom_id res chain seq x y z
N MET A 1 -0.98 12.25 -17.88
CA MET A 1 -0.03 11.12 -17.90
C MET A 1 -0.63 10.00 -17.06
N LYS A 2 -0.41 8.73 -17.41
CA LYS A 2 -0.78 7.61 -16.54
C LYS A 2 0.40 7.33 -15.62
N GLU A 3 0.19 7.46 -14.31
CA GLU A 3 1.14 7.04 -13.28
C GLU A 3 1.06 5.52 -13.09
N ALA A 4 2.14 4.91 -12.60
CA ALA A 4 2.16 3.49 -12.28
C ALA A 4 1.38 3.23 -10.98
N LEU A 5 0.81 2.03 -10.84
CA LEU A 5 0.12 1.57 -9.63
C LEU A 5 0.96 0.48 -8.96
N GLY A 6 1.30 0.69 -7.68
CA GLY A 6 1.96 -0.30 -6.83
C GLY A 6 0.97 -0.89 -5.81
N LEU A 7 1.05 -2.20 -5.60
CA LEU A 7 0.18 -2.96 -4.69
C LEU A 7 1.02 -3.85 -3.77
N VAL A 8 0.73 -3.85 -2.47
CA VAL A 8 1.32 -4.78 -1.50
C VAL A 8 0.23 -5.32 -0.58
N GLU A 9 0.04 -6.65 -0.60
CA GLU A 9 -0.93 -7.33 0.26
C GLU A 9 -0.22 -7.99 1.46
N THR A 10 -0.82 -7.85 2.64
CA THR A 10 -0.28 -8.37 3.91
C THR A 10 -1.36 -9.05 4.73
N LYS A 11 -0.95 -9.88 5.70
CA LYS A 11 -1.83 -10.36 6.76
C LYS A 11 -1.82 -9.38 7.94
N GLY A 12 -2.97 -8.75 8.18
CA GLY A 12 -3.20 -7.82 9.27
C GLY A 12 -2.82 -6.37 8.95
N LEU A 13 -3.55 -5.44 9.56
CA LEU A 13 -3.39 -4.00 9.29
C LEU A 13 -2.01 -3.45 9.70
N VAL A 14 -1.40 -3.98 10.76
CA VAL A 14 -0.09 -3.50 11.26
C VAL A 14 1.00 -3.68 10.21
N ALA A 15 1.07 -4.86 9.58
CA ALA A 15 2.03 -5.11 8.51
C ALA A 15 1.76 -4.25 7.27
N CYS A 16 0.48 -4.00 6.96
CA CYS A 16 0.09 -3.12 5.85
C CYS A 16 0.54 -1.67 6.08
N ILE A 17 0.44 -1.17 7.32
CA ILE A 17 0.88 0.18 7.68
C ILE A 17 2.40 0.30 7.56
N GLU A 18 3.16 -0.69 8.04
CA GLU A 18 4.62 -0.70 7.91
C GLU A 18 5.05 -0.71 6.44
N ALA A 19 4.39 -1.52 5.60
CA ALA A 19 4.65 -1.53 4.16
C ALA A 19 4.37 -0.17 3.52
N ALA A 20 3.26 0.49 3.89
CA ALA A 20 2.90 1.81 3.37
C ALA A 20 3.92 2.90 3.79
N ASP A 21 4.35 2.91 5.05
CA ASP A 21 5.37 3.84 5.55
C ASP A 21 6.70 3.68 4.79
N ALA A 22 7.15 2.43 4.62
CA ALA A 22 8.36 2.12 3.87
C ALA A 22 8.26 2.54 2.39
N MET A 23 7.14 2.27 1.72
CA MET A 23 6.92 2.65 0.31
C MET A 23 7.03 4.17 0.11
N CYS A 24 6.32 4.96 0.92
CA CYS A 24 6.32 6.42 0.81
C CYS A 24 7.66 7.07 1.19
N LYS A 25 8.46 6.44 2.07
CA LYS A 25 9.80 6.94 2.42
C LYS A 25 10.88 6.53 1.43
N ALA A 26 10.68 5.44 0.69
CA ALA A 26 11.69 4.92 -0.24
C ALA A 26 11.66 5.59 -1.62
N ALA A 27 10.51 6.13 -2.04
CA ALA A 27 10.34 6.72 -3.37
C ALA A 27 9.33 7.87 -3.38
N ASN A 28 9.34 8.69 -4.43
CA ASN A 28 8.36 9.74 -4.65
C ASN A 28 7.04 9.14 -5.18
N VAL A 29 6.30 8.49 -4.28
CA VAL A 29 5.00 7.89 -4.54
C VAL A 29 3.96 8.40 -3.54
N GLU A 30 2.72 8.51 -3.99
CA GLU A 30 1.58 8.92 -3.17
C GLU A 30 0.80 7.68 -2.72
N LEU A 31 0.54 7.56 -1.42
CA LEU A 31 -0.38 6.56 -0.88
C LEU A 31 -1.81 6.93 -1.26
N ILE A 32 -2.44 6.12 -2.11
CA ILE A 32 -3.82 6.33 -2.55
C ILE A 32 -4.80 5.85 -1.47
N GLY A 33 -4.43 4.79 -0.76
CA GLY A 33 -5.22 4.21 0.32
C GLY A 33 -4.85 2.76 0.61
N TYR A 34 -5.72 2.09 1.35
CA TYR A 34 -5.65 0.66 1.61
C TYR A 34 -7.04 0.04 1.48
N GLU A 35 -7.11 -1.23 1.12
CA GLU A 35 -8.35 -1.98 0.99
C GLU A 35 -8.28 -3.26 1.83
N ASN A 36 -9.35 -3.59 2.55
CA ASN A 36 -9.46 -4.82 3.31
C ASN A 36 -10.42 -5.77 2.61
N VAL A 37 -9.90 -6.89 2.12
CA VAL A 37 -10.68 -7.86 1.33
C VAL A 37 -11.22 -9.03 2.17
N GLY A 38 -11.09 -8.95 3.50
CA GLY A 38 -11.49 -9.99 4.44
C GLY A 38 -10.38 -11.01 4.72
N SER A 39 -10.67 -12.01 5.57
CA SER A 39 -9.69 -13.03 6.02
C SER A 39 -8.39 -12.48 6.62
N GLY A 40 -8.42 -11.23 7.09
CA GLY A 40 -7.24 -10.52 7.59
C GLY A 40 -6.28 -10.08 6.49
N LEU A 41 -6.65 -10.12 5.21
CA LEU A 41 -5.85 -9.60 4.11
C LEU A 41 -6.13 -8.11 3.90
N VAL A 42 -5.05 -7.32 3.86
CA VAL A 42 -5.10 -5.88 3.66
C VAL A 42 -4.07 -5.50 2.60
N THR A 43 -4.52 -4.75 1.59
CA THR A 43 -3.70 -4.28 0.47
C THR A 43 -3.47 -2.79 0.57
N ALA A 44 -2.21 -2.34 0.54
CA ALA A 44 -1.84 -0.94 0.37
C ALA A 44 -1.64 -0.60 -1.12
N MET A 45 -2.02 0.62 -1.52
CA MET A 45 -2.00 1.07 -2.91
C MET A 45 -1.26 2.41 -3.03
N VAL A 46 -0.25 2.48 -3.90
CA VAL A 46 0.51 3.71 -4.16
C VAL A 46 0.50 4.06 -5.65
N LYS A 47 0.56 5.35 -6.00
CA LYS A 47 0.82 5.81 -7.37
C LYS A 47 2.07 6.66 -7.46
N GLY A 48 2.75 6.63 -8.61
CA GLY A 48 3.90 7.49 -8.92
C GLY A 48 4.49 7.19 -10.29
#